data_AF-A0A8S3CY89-F1
#
_entry.id   AF-A0A8S3CY89-F1
#
_cell.length_a   1.000
_cell.length_b   1.000
_cell.length_c   1.000
_cell.angle_alpha   90.00
_cell.angle_beta   90.00
_cell.angle_gamma   90.00
#
_symmetry.space_group_name_H-M   'P 1'
#
loop_
_entity.id
_entity.type
_entity.pdbx_description
1 polymer ?
#
loop_
_entity_poly.entity_id
_entity_poly.type
_entity_poly.pdbx_seq_one_letter_code
_entity_poly.pdbx_strand_id
1 'polypeptide(L)'
;DAFNMYMSHRDKPFKVGPYELNSTDIFNLIEPKYELNDQLLNAHLYKTTTLTTGIVLFDSVSFLKYCLRGFRTTAEIIDTQWFNNDIVLVPIHNSRHWILFIIDIEKKTIVFLDSLPSNSSPYEKYKHYIVQLLRTHHFYSKKSSINFTNWKVVSELHDWQQDDTTSCGIYCAFFARSYVTATKYPNINKANIRNNRVQFALHLLEPTKS
;
A
#
# COMPACT_ATOMS: atom_id res chain seq x y z
N ASP A 1 -29.15 -5.19 -8.96
CA ASP A 1 -28.59 -3.84 -8.77
C ASP A 1 -27.73 -3.47 -9.98
N ALA A 2 -27.77 -2.22 -10.44
CA ALA A 2 -27.18 -1.80 -11.72
C ALA A 2 -25.66 -2.04 -11.81
N PHE A 3 -24.96 -1.95 -10.67
CA PHE A 3 -23.53 -2.23 -10.56
C PHE A 3 -23.19 -3.71 -10.86
N ASN A 4 -23.93 -4.65 -10.28
CA ASN A 4 -23.71 -6.09 -10.51
C ASN A 4 -24.00 -6.45 -11.98
N MET A 5 -25.02 -5.82 -12.58
CA MET A 5 -25.30 -5.98 -14.00
C MET A 5 -24.19 -5.39 -14.88
N TYR A 6 -23.65 -4.22 -14.56
CA TYR A 6 -22.50 -3.66 -15.29
C TYR A 6 -21.28 -4.59 -15.21
N MET A 7 -20.98 -5.12 -14.02
CA MET A 7 -19.84 -6.01 -13.80
C MET A 7 -20.00 -7.37 -14.47
N SER A 8 -21.23 -7.90 -14.58
CA SER A 8 -21.49 -9.18 -15.24
C SER A 8 -21.26 -9.15 -16.76
N HIS A 9 -21.13 -7.97 -17.36
CA HIS A 9 -20.79 -7.81 -18.79
C HIS A 9 -19.29 -7.56 -19.02
N ARG A 10 -18.49 -7.43 -17.94
CA ARG A 10 -17.02 -7.37 -18.00
C ARG A 10 -16.43 -8.76 -17.81
N ASP A 11 -16.50 -9.59 -18.85
CA ASP A 11 -15.88 -10.92 -18.83
C ASP A 11 -14.35 -10.90 -19.06
N LYS A 12 -13.80 -9.77 -19.53
CA LYS A 12 -12.37 -9.64 -19.81
C LYS A 12 -11.65 -8.92 -18.67
N PRO A 13 -10.43 -9.37 -18.30
CA PRO A 13 -9.56 -8.62 -17.41
C PRO A 13 -9.29 -7.20 -17.94
N PHE A 14 -9.07 -6.27 -17.03
CA PHE A 14 -8.75 -4.87 -17.32
C PHE A 14 -7.55 -4.42 -16.48
N LYS A 15 -6.83 -3.41 -16.97
CA LYS A 15 -5.61 -2.92 -16.31
C LYS A 15 -5.85 -1.68 -15.47
N VAL A 16 -5.17 -1.63 -14.33
CA VAL A 16 -4.96 -0.44 -13.51
C VAL A 16 -3.45 -0.28 -13.34
N GLY A 17 -2.84 0.55 -14.18
CA GLY A 17 -1.39 0.60 -14.27
C GLY A 17 -0.78 -0.75 -14.69
N PRO A 18 0.18 -1.29 -13.92
CA PRO A 18 0.78 -2.60 -14.22
C PRO A 18 -0.07 -3.79 -13.72
N TYR A 19 -1.15 -3.55 -12.97
CA TYR A 19 -1.98 -4.59 -12.36
C TYR A 19 -3.16 -4.96 -13.24
N GLU A 20 -3.48 -6.24 -13.29
CA GLU A 20 -4.59 -6.78 -14.07
C GLU A 20 -5.67 -7.30 -13.12
N LEU A 21 -6.88 -6.78 -13.26
CA LEU A 21 -8.04 -7.08 -12.42
C LEU A 21 -9.16 -7.69 -13.26
N ASN A 22 -10.00 -8.51 -12.64
CA ASN A 22 -11.20 -9.07 -13.27
C ASN A 22 -12.49 -8.71 -12.50
N SER A 23 -13.62 -9.19 -12.99
CA SER A 23 -14.93 -8.95 -12.37
C SER A 23 -15.05 -9.55 -10.96
N THR A 24 -14.42 -10.71 -10.71
CA THR A 24 -14.36 -11.35 -9.38
C THR A 24 -13.56 -10.52 -8.38
N ASP A 25 -12.45 -9.90 -8.80
CA ASP A 25 -11.69 -9.00 -7.92
C ASP A 25 -12.55 -7.82 -7.45
N ILE A 26 -13.30 -7.19 -8.37
CA ILE A 26 -14.19 -6.09 -8.05
C ILE A 26 -15.37 -6.55 -7.19
N PHE A 27 -15.93 -7.72 -7.44
CA PHE A 27 -16.96 -8.31 -6.59
C PHE A 27 -16.45 -8.53 -5.16
N ASN A 28 -15.26 -9.12 -5.01
CA ASN A 28 -14.65 -9.35 -3.70
C ASN A 28 -14.33 -8.02 -2.98
N LEU A 29 -13.91 -7.00 -3.72
CA LEU A 29 -13.67 -5.68 -3.15
C LEU A 29 -14.95 -5.11 -2.51
N ILE A 30 -16.10 -5.12 -3.21
CA ILE A 30 -17.35 -4.52 -2.72
C ILE A 30 -18.00 -5.30 -1.56
N GLU A 31 -17.72 -6.59 -1.45
CA GLU A 31 -18.31 -7.47 -0.44
C GLU A 31 -17.45 -7.50 0.84
N PRO A 32 -17.90 -6.91 1.97
CA PRO A 32 -17.06 -6.71 3.16
C PRO A 32 -16.51 -7.99 3.79
N LYS A 33 -17.09 -9.14 3.48
CA LYS A 33 -16.64 -10.45 3.98
C LYS A 33 -15.34 -10.94 3.35
N TYR A 34 -14.85 -10.30 2.28
CA TYR A 34 -13.59 -10.68 1.64
C TYR A 34 -12.46 -9.70 1.96
N GLU A 35 -11.28 -10.28 2.19
CA GLU A 35 -10.02 -9.56 2.25
C GLU A 35 -9.58 -9.13 0.84
N LEU A 36 -8.80 -8.04 0.78
CA LEU A 36 -8.17 -7.66 -0.49
C LEU A 36 -7.00 -8.60 -0.77
N ASN A 37 -6.90 -9.08 -2.01
CA ASN A 37 -5.69 -9.72 -2.50
C ASN A 37 -4.62 -8.68 -2.85
N ASP A 38 -3.43 -9.17 -3.18
CA ASP A 38 -2.29 -8.36 -3.59
C ASP A 38 -2.58 -7.51 -4.84
N GLN A 39 -3.24 -8.07 -5.85
CA GLN A 39 -3.62 -7.32 -7.07
C GLN A 39 -4.50 -6.11 -6.75
N LEU A 40 -5.54 -6.29 -5.94
CA LEU A 40 -6.49 -5.23 -5.57
C LEU A 40 -5.82 -4.12 -4.75
N LEU A 41 -5.07 -4.49 -3.71
CA LEU A 41 -4.42 -3.49 -2.87
C LEU A 41 -3.33 -2.74 -3.66
N ASN A 42 -2.49 -3.45 -4.41
CA ASN A 42 -1.43 -2.82 -5.19
C ASN A 42 -2.00 -1.91 -6.29
N ALA A 43 -3.07 -2.32 -6.99
CA ALA A 43 -3.76 -1.48 -7.96
C ALA A 43 -4.32 -0.19 -7.34
N HIS A 44 -4.90 -0.28 -6.15
CA HIS A 44 -5.41 0.89 -5.45
C HIS A 44 -4.29 1.82 -4.99
N LEU A 45 -3.22 1.28 -4.41
CA LEU A 45 -2.07 2.07 -3.99
C LEU A 45 -1.35 2.72 -5.18
N TYR A 46 -1.32 2.06 -6.34
CA TYR A 46 -0.82 2.66 -7.56
C TYR A 46 -1.66 3.85 -8.00
N LYS A 47 -3.00 3.75 -7.95
CA LYS A 47 -3.83 4.93 -8.18
C LYS A 47 -3.54 6.05 -7.16
N THR A 48 -3.29 5.72 -5.89
CA THR A 48 -2.87 6.72 -4.90
C THR A 48 -1.57 7.42 -5.31
N THR A 49 -0.59 6.72 -5.90
CA THR A 49 0.64 7.36 -6.38
C THR A 49 0.42 8.29 -7.58
N THR A 50 -0.71 8.17 -8.29
CA THR A 50 -1.07 9.07 -9.40
C THR A 50 -1.82 10.34 -8.96
N LEU A 51 -2.13 10.50 -7.66
CA LEU A 51 -2.83 11.68 -7.16
C LEU A 51 -1.96 12.94 -7.15
N THR A 52 -0.65 12.77 -7.04
CA THR A 52 0.37 13.83 -7.11
C THR A 52 1.70 13.23 -7.56
N THR A 53 2.67 14.06 -7.95
CA THR A 53 4.03 13.62 -8.30
C THR A 53 4.84 13.28 -7.06
N GLY A 54 5.98 12.59 -7.24
CA GLY A 54 6.93 12.33 -6.15
C GLY A 54 6.55 11.14 -5.26
N ILE A 55 5.67 10.26 -5.73
CA ILE A 55 5.23 9.09 -4.97
C ILE A 55 5.53 7.82 -5.75
N VAL A 56 6.17 6.86 -5.08
CA VAL A 56 6.49 5.55 -5.63
C VAL A 56 5.78 4.47 -4.83
N LEU A 57 5.29 3.44 -5.52
CA LEU A 57 4.82 2.21 -4.90
C LEU A 57 5.91 1.14 -5.02
N PHE A 58 6.39 0.64 -3.89
CA PHE A 58 7.12 -0.62 -3.85
C PHE A 58 6.15 -1.73 -3.47
N ASP A 59 5.58 -2.38 -4.48
CA ASP A 59 4.43 -3.24 -4.28
C ASP A 59 4.71 -4.47 -3.41
N SER A 60 3.63 -5.06 -2.90
CA SER A 60 3.70 -6.12 -1.90
C SER A 60 4.44 -7.36 -2.39
N VAL A 61 4.37 -7.65 -3.69
CA VAL A 61 5.05 -8.78 -4.33
C VAL A 61 6.56 -8.51 -4.44
N SER A 62 6.94 -7.30 -4.84
CA SER A 62 8.34 -6.88 -4.94
C SER A 62 8.99 -6.81 -3.56
N PHE A 63 8.28 -6.31 -2.56
CA PHE A 63 8.75 -6.33 -1.18
C PHE A 63 8.94 -7.75 -0.63
N LEU A 64 7.99 -8.66 -0.89
CA LEU A 64 8.15 -10.06 -0.49
C LEU A 64 9.36 -10.71 -1.17
N LYS A 65 9.56 -10.47 -2.48
CA LYS A 65 10.74 -10.95 -3.21
C LYS A 65 12.03 -10.41 -2.59
N TYR A 66 12.06 -9.13 -2.21
CA TYR A 66 13.19 -8.52 -1.51
C TYR A 66 13.48 -9.23 -0.18
N CYS A 67 12.47 -9.47 0.65
CA CYS A 67 12.62 -10.17 1.92
C CYS A 67 13.15 -11.60 1.77
N LEU A 68 12.70 -12.33 0.73
CA LEU A 68 13.05 -13.74 0.52
C LEU A 68 14.44 -13.94 -0.10
N ARG A 69 14.79 -13.12 -1.09
CA ARG A 69 16.03 -13.33 -1.88
C ARG A 69 17.22 -12.54 -1.35
N GLY A 70 16.95 -11.55 -0.49
CA GLY A 70 17.94 -10.68 0.11
C GLY A 70 18.66 -9.76 -0.89
N PHE A 71 19.48 -8.87 -0.35
CA PHE A 71 20.15 -7.77 -1.04
C PHE A 71 20.92 -8.12 -2.32
N ARG A 72 21.46 -9.35 -2.42
CA ARG A 72 22.44 -9.70 -3.46
C ARG A 72 21.82 -10.06 -4.82
N THR A 73 20.52 -10.29 -4.88
CA THR A 73 19.81 -10.74 -6.10
C THR A 73 18.71 -9.76 -6.53
N THR A 74 18.70 -8.56 -5.96
CA THR A 74 17.60 -7.59 -6.08
C THR A 74 17.89 -6.43 -7.05
N ALA A 75 18.96 -6.48 -7.84
CA ALA A 75 19.28 -5.41 -8.80
C ALA A 75 18.11 -5.08 -9.75
N GLU A 76 17.30 -6.09 -10.12
CA GLU A 76 16.14 -5.94 -11.00
C GLU A 76 14.97 -5.17 -10.37
N ILE A 77 14.83 -5.20 -9.04
CA ILE A 77 13.75 -4.53 -8.31
C ILE A 77 14.18 -3.20 -7.70
N ILE A 78 15.48 -2.86 -7.81
CA ILE A 78 16.01 -1.60 -7.31
C ILE A 78 15.72 -0.50 -8.32
N ASP A 79 14.80 0.37 -7.95
CA ASP A 79 14.61 1.64 -8.62
C ASP A 79 15.56 2.71 -8.04
N THR A 80 16.48 3.18 -8.88
CA THR A 80 17.47 4.21 -8.53
C THR A 80 16.85 5.61 -8.38
N GLN A 81 15.59 5.79 -8.78
CA GLN A 81 14.85 7.04 -8.69
C GLN A 81 14.14 7.23 -7.36
N TRP A 82 14.16 6.27 -6.42
CA TRP A 82 13.53 6.43 -5.10
C TRP A 82 13.91 7.71 -4.39
N PHE A 83 15.21 8.02 -4.36
CA PHE A 83 15.73 9.23 -3.71
C PHE A 83 15.55 10.52 -4.52
N ASN A 84 14.83 10.45 -5.64
CA ASN A 84 14.33 11.60 -6.40
C ASN A 84 12.82 11.81 -6.19
N ASN A 85 12.19 10.95 -5.37
CA ASN A 85 10.79 11.04 -4.98
C ASN A 85 10.69 11.39 -3.49
N ASP A 86 9.52 11.83 -3.07
CA ASP A 86 9.26 12.32 -1.72
C ASP A 86 8.77 11.18 -0.82
N ILE A 87 7.88 10.32 -1.35
CA ILE A 87 7.19 9.28 -0.59
C ILE A 87 7.31 7.92 -1.28
N VAL A 88 7.59 6.86 -0.51
CA VAL A 88 7.50 5.47 -0.95
C VAL A 88 6.46 4.73 -0.13
N LEU A 89 5.46 4.17 -0.79
CA LEU A 89 4.45 3.30 -0.20
C LEU A 89 4.93 1.85 -0.25
N VAL A 90 4.87 1.14 0.88
CA VAL A 90 5.32 -0.26 0.99
C VAL A 90 4.25 -1.09 1.70
N PRO A 91 3.25 -1.64 1.00
CA PRO A 91 2.29 -2.58 1.56
C PRO A 91 2.96 -3.92 1.86
N ILE A 92 2.65 -4.52 3.00
CA ILE A 92 3.20 -5.81 3.41
C ILE A 92 2.07 -6.73 3.80
N HIS A 93 2.03 -7.91 3.19
CA HIS A 93 1.14 -8.99 3.62
C HIS A 93 1.85 -9.86 4.66
N ASN A 94 1.44 -9.77 5.91
CA ASN A 94 1.94 -10.62 6.98
C ASN A 94 0.90 -11.68 7.35
N SER A 95 1.09 -12.89 6.83
CA SER A 95 0.19 -14.03 7.00
C SER A 95 -1.24 -13.81 6.47
N ARG A 96 -2.11 -13.13 7.20
CA ARG A 96 -3.49 -12.76 6.81
C ARG A 96 -3.84 -11.32 7.18
N HIS A 97 -2.82 -10.47 7.24
CA HIS A 97 -2.99 -9.10 7.68
C HIS A 97 -2.16 -8.15 6.83
N TRP A 98 -2.82 -7.12 6.33
CA TRP A 98 -2.17 -6.05 5.59
C TRP A 98 -1.72 -4.96 6.57
N ILE A 99 -0.44 -4.61 6.46
CA ILE A 99 0.16 -3.45 7.12
C ILE A 99 0.81 -2.57 6.06
N LEU A 100 0.96 -1.28 6.38
CA LEU A 100 1.57 -0.32 5.48
C LEU A 100 2.76 0.35 6.15
N PHE A 101 3.89 0.37 5.44
CA PHE A 101 4.96 1.32 5.72
C PHE A 101 4.89 2.48 4.71
N ILE A 102 5.09 3.69 5.22
CA ILE A 102 5.30 4.88 4.41
C ILE A 102 6.68 5.41 4.72
N ILE A 103 7.52 5.52 3.69
CA ILE A 103 8.84 6.13 3.78
C ILE A 103 8.73 7.53 3.22
N ASP A 104 8.78 8.53 4.09
CA ASP A 104 8.85 9.94 3.72
C ASP A 104 10.33 10.36 3.70
N ILE A 105 10.89 10.45 2.50
CA ILE A 105 12.30 10.74 2.25
C ILE A 105 12.61 12.21 2.58
N GLU A 106 11.69 13.12 2.26
CA GLU A 106 11.81 14.55 2.54
C GLU A 106 11.86 14.79 4.05
N LYS A 107 10.90 14.21 4.80
CA LYS A 107 10.83 14.31 6.27
C LYS A 107 11.74 13.34 7.00
N LYS A 108 12.48 12.49 6.29
CA LYS A 108 13.33 11.42 6.86
C LYS A 108 12.58 10.58 7.90
N THR A 109 11.35 10.21 7.59
CA THR A 109 10.46 9.52 8.52
C THR A 109 9.96 8.22 7.92
N ILE A 110 9.98 7.15 8.70
CA ILE A 110 9.37 5.86 8.36
C ILE A 110 8.13 5.72 9.25
N VAL A 111 6.96 5.75 8.64
CA VAL A 111 5.68 5.59 9.34
C VAL A 111 5.23 4.13 9.21
N PHE A 112 4.90 3.52 10.33
CA PHE A 112 4.28 2.21 10.41
C PHE A 112 2.80 2.37 10.74
N LEU A 113 1.96 1.73 9.93
CA LEU A 113 0.51 1.85 10.01
C LEU A 113 -0.11 0.44 10.04
N ASP A 114 -0.78 0.14 11.14
CA ASP A 114 -1.38 -1.16 11.45
C ASP A 114 -2.78 -0.94 12.04
N SER A 115 -3.81 -1.38 11.32
CA SER A 115 -5.21 -1.25 11.76
C SER A 115 -5.63 -2.32 12.78
N LEU A 116 -4.81 -3.36 13.01
CA LEU A 116 -5.00 -4.38 14.04
C LEU A 116 -3.72 -4.52 14.88
N PRO A 117 -3.32 -3.47 15.62
CA PRO A 117 -2.13 -3.54 16.44
C PRO A 117 -2.29 -4.63 17.50
N SER A 118 -1.28 -5.47 17.63
CA SER A 118 -1.22 -6.52 18.64
C SER A 118 0.19 -6.60 19.22
N ASN A 119 0.34 -7.26 20.38
CA ASN A 119 1.66 -7.48 20.98
C ASN A 119 2.61 -8.30 20.08
N SER A 120 2.05 -9.02 19.10
CA SER A 120 2.78 -9.78 18.09
C SER A 120 2.86 -9.05 16.74
N SER A 121 2.53 -7.75 16.70
CA SER A 121 2.66 -6.95 15.48
C SER A 121 4.10 -7.03 14.97
N PRO A 122 4.31 -7.35 13.68
CA PRO A 122 5.63 -7.67 13.14
C PRO A 122 6.48 -6.41 12.89
N TYR A 123 6.21 -5.32 13.62
CA TYR A 123 6.83 -4.01 13.44
C TYR A 123 8.36 -4.08 13.44
N GLU A 124 8.99 -4.62 14.49
CA GLU A 124 10.46 -4.67 14.56
C GLU A 124 11.08 -5.53 13.45
N LYS A 125 10.41 -6.64 13.07
CA LYS A 125 10.83 -7.48 11.95
C LYS A 125 10.85 -6.69 10.63
N TYR A 126 9.74 -6.03 10.28
CA TYR A 126 9.64 -5.34 9.00
C TYR A 126 10.37 -4.00 8.97
N LYS A 127 10.46 -3.30 10.10
CA LYS A 127 11.32 -2.12 10.26
C LYS A 127 12.77 -2.43 9.90
N HIS A 128 13.30 -3.59 10.32
CA HIS A 128 14.64 -4.01 9.90
C HIS A 128 14.74 -4.12 8.37
N TYR A 129 13.79 -4.80 7.72
CA TYR A 129 13.78 -4.93 6.26
C TYR A 129 13.67 -3.58 5.55
N ILE A 130 12.84 -2.66 6.04
CA ILE A 130 12.67 -1.31 5.48
C ILE A 130 13.97 -0.50 5.59
N VAL A 131 14.67 -0.56 6.73
CA VAL A 131 15.97 0.12 6.87
C VAL A 131 17.00 -0.45 5.90
N GLN A 132 17.05 -1.78 5.74
CA GLN A 132 17.96 -2.40 4.76
C GLN A 132 17.58 -2.02 3.33
N LEU A 133 16.29 -1.96 3.02
CA LEU A 133 15.79 -1.55 1.71
C LEU A 133 16.23 -0.12 1.39
N LEU A 134 16.11 0.81 2.34
CA LEU A 134 16.61 2.18 2.20
C LEU A 134 18.12 2.24 1.97
N ARG A 135 18.92 1.49 2.75
CA ARG A 135 20.38 1.40 2.53
C ARG A 135 20.70 0.93 1.12
N THR A 136 19.94 -0.04 0.63
CA THR A 136 20.10 -0.64 -0.67
C THR A 136 19.82 0.35 -1.78
N HIS A 137 18.62 0.93 -1.81
CA HIS A 137 18.25 1.91 -2.82
C HIS A 137 19.18 3.14 -2.77
N HIS A 138 19.63 3.57 -1.58
CA HIS A 138 20.55 4.69 -1.47
C HIS A 138 21.92 4.37 -2.04
N PHE A 139 22.48 3.20 -1.70
CA PHE A 139 23.77 2.77 -2.23
C PHE A 139 23.74 2.65 -3.74
N TYR A 140 22.69 2.07 -4.32
CA TYR A 140 22.60 1.94 -5.78
C TYR A 140 22.34 3.28 -6.49
N SER A 141 21.59 4.20 -5.88
CA SER A 141 21.27 5.53 -6.40
C SER A 141 22.43 6.53 -6.26
N LYS A 142 23.03 6.63 -5.07
CA LYS A 142 24.01 7.67 -4.70
C LYS A 142 25.44 7.14 -4.51
N LYS A 143 25.67 5.84 -4.69
CA LYS A 143 26.98 5.17 -4.52
C LYS A 143 27.64 5.43 -3.16
N SER A 144 26.82 5.62 -2.12
CA SER A 144 27.26 5.97 -0.77
C SER A 144 26.33 5.37 0.29
N SER A 145 26.80 5.32 1.54
CA SER A 145 25.96 4.93 2.67
C SER A 145 24.98 6.05 3.04
N ILE A 146 23.75 5.68 3.38
CA ILE A 146 22.76 6.62 3.91
C ILE A 146 23.03 6.89 5.38
N ASN A 147 22.91 8.16 5.78
CA ASN A 147 22.98 8.57 7.19
C ASN A 147 21.58 8.55 7.83
N PHE A 148 21.39 7.70 8.84
CA PHE A 148 20.14 7.58 9.59
C PHE A 148 20.03 8.43 10.87
N THR A 149 21.06 9.21 11.24
CA THR A 149 21.07 9.97 12.52
C THR A 149 19.83 10.84 12.74
N ASN A 150 19.28 11.42 11.68
CA ASN A 150 18.10 12.29 11.75
C ASN A 150 16.81 11.61 11.29
N TRP A 151 16.84 10.30 11.05
CA TRP A 151 15.66 9.56 10.66
C TRP A 151 14.82 9.16 11.86
N LYS A 152 13.50 9.24 11.73
CA LYS A 152 12.55 8.82 12.76
C LYS A 152 11.74 7.63 12.26
N VAL A 153 11.41 6.72 13.18
CA VAL A 153 10.43 5.67 12.91
C VAL A 153 9.26 5.89 13.85
N VAL A 154 8.07 6.09 13.30
CA VAL A 154 6.86 6.45 14.04
C VAL A 154 5.83 5.34 13.80
N SER A 155 5.20 4.89 14.88
CA SER A 155 3.97 4.11 14.81
C SER A 155 2.82 5.07 15.08
N GLU A 156 2.10 5.43 14.03
CA GLU A 156 0.89 6.23 14.16
C GLU A 156 -0.30 5.26 14.29
N LEU A 157 -1.46 5.69 14.78
CA LEU A 157 -2.75 4.97 14.73
C LEU A 157 -3.22 4.18 15.96
N HIS A 158 -2.96 4.64 17.19
CA HIS A 158 -3.74 4.14 18.33
C HIS A 158 -5.27 4.36 18.16
N ASP A 159 -5.69 5.38 17.38
CA ASP A 159 -7.10 5.76 17.24
C ASP A 159 -7.82 5.21 15.99
N TRP A 160 -7.13 4.52 15.07
CA TRP A 160 -7.69 4.11 13.77
C TRP A 160 -7.67 2.59 13.60
N GLN A 161 -8.27 1.91 14.58
CA GLN A 161 -8.34 0.45 14.64
C GLN A 161 -9.55 -0.06 13.88
N GLN A 162 -9.39 -1.14 13.13
CA GLN A 162 -10.51 -1.82 12.51
C GLN A 162 -11.29 -2.66 13.53
N ASP A 163 -12.60 -2.78 13.33
CA ASP A 163 -13.52 -3.54 14.18
C ASP A 163 -14.01 -4.85 13.52
N ASP A 164 -13.46 -5.19 12.36
CA ASP A 164 -13.69 -6.42 11.58
C ASP A 164 -12.38 -7.18 11.31
N THR A 165 -12.45 -8.32 10.62
CA THR A 165 -11.27 -9.17 10.33
C THR A 165 -10.81 -9.10 8.88
N THR A 166 -11.46 -8.33 8.01
CA THR A 166 -11.31 -8.43 6.55
C THR A 166 -10.93 -7.12 5.87
N SER A 167 -10.98 -6.00 6.59
CA SER A 167 -10.82 -4.66 6.02
C SER A 167 -9.41 -4.09 6.15
N CYS A 168 -8.42 -4.82 6.65
CA CYS A 168 -7.05 -4.32 6.82
C CYS A 168 -6.44 -3.73 5.53
N GLY A 169 -6.74 -4.33 4.37
CA GLY A 169 -6.34 -3.76 3.06
C GLY A 169 -7.04 -2.44 2.73
N ILE A 170 -8.31 -2.27 3.13
CA ILE A 170 -9.06 -1.01 2.95
C ILE A 170 -8.46 0.08 3.83
N TYR A 171 -8.12 -0.25 5.09
CA TYR A 171 -7.43 0.67 6.00
C TYR A 171 -6.07 1.09 5.43
N CYS A 172 -5.26 0.16 4.93
CA CYS A 172 -3.98 0.48 4.27
C CYS A 172 -4.16 1.48 3.11
N ALA A 173 -5.15 1.26 2.25
CA ALA A 173 -5.42 2.15 1.13
C ALA A 173 -5.91 3.55 1.57
N PHE A 174 -6.73 3.65 2.61
CA PHE A 174 -7.09 4.94 3.20
C PHE A 174 -5.91 5.62 3.88
N PHE A 175 -5.05 4.88 4.58
CA PHE A 175 -3.90 5.46 5.22
C PHE A 175 -2.95 6.07 4.20
N ALA A 176 -2.64 5.34 3.14
CA ALA A 176 -1.82 5.82 2.04
C ALA A 176 -2.42 7.10 1.41
N ARG A 177 -3.72 7.08 1.06
CA ARG A 177 -4.39 8.23 0.45
C ARG A 177 -4.39 9.44 1.36
N SER A 178 -4.69 9.26 2.64
CA SER A 178 -4.77 10.36 3.61
C SER A 178 -3.39 10.98 3.84
N TYR A 179 -2.35 10.15 3.97
CA TYR A 179 -0.98 10.61 4.10
C TYR A 179 -0.51 11.41 2.88
N VAL A 180 -0.72 10.86 1.68
CA VAL A 180 -0.34 11.48 0.40
C VAL A 180 -1.07 12.80 0.15
N THR A 181 -2.35 12.89 0.50
CA THR A 181 -3.16 14.09 0.27
C THR A 181 -3.15 15.07 1.44
N ALA A 182 -2.40 14.78 2.50
CA ALA A 182 -2.42 15.51 3.76
C ALA A 182 -3.84 15.74 4.32
N THR A 183 -4.72 14.75 4.15
CA THR A 183 -6.10 14.78 4.65
C THR A 183 -6.25 13.93 5.91
N LYS A 184 -7.30 14.20 6.70
CA LYS A 184 -7.63 13.38 7.86
C LYS A 184 -8.06 11.99 7.41
N TYR A 185 -7.68 10.97 8.18
CA TYR A 185 -8.20 9.62 7.98
C TYR A 185 -9.74 9.65 8.08
N PRO A 186 -10.44 8.95 7.17
CA PRO A 186 -11.89 8.86 7.24
C PRO A 186 -12.29 7.99 8.44
N ASN A 187 -13.43 8.31 9.05
CA ASN A 187 -14.05 7.44 10.04
C ASN A 187 -14.59 6.19 9.34
N ILE A 188 -13.99 5.03 9.59
CA ILE A 188 -14.38 3.74 9.01
C ILE A 188 -14.97 2.88 10.12
N ASN A 189 -16.12 2.26 9.86
CA ASN A 189 -16.77 1.32 10.77
C ASN A 189 -17.66 0.36 9.99
N LYS A 190 -18.21 -0.64 10.67
CA LYS A 190 -19.14 -1.62 10.08
C LYS A 190 -20.31 -1.01 9.31
N ALA A 191 -20.82 0.15 9.71
CA ALA A 191 -21.97 0.77 9.03
C ALA A 191 -21.59 1.38 7.67
N ASN A 192 -20.35 1.81 7.48
CA ASN A 192 -19.92 2.50 6.25
C ASN A 192 -18.87 1.76 5.42
N ILE A 193 -18.29 0.67 5.91
CA ILE A 193 -17.22 -0.08 5.22
C ILE A 193 -17.62 -0.55 3.82
N ARG A 194 -18.88 -0.97 3.64
CA ARG A 194 -19.40 -1.38 2.33
C ARG A 194 -19.41 -0.22 1.34
N ASN A 195 -19.87 0.95 1.77
CA ASN A 195 -19.90 2.14 0.93
C ASN A 195 -18.47 2.57 0.56
N ASN A 196 -17.54 2.54 1.53
CA ASN A 196 -16.13 2.82 1.28
C ASN A 196 -15.51 1.86 0.25
N ARG A 197 -15.80 0.56 0.35
CA ARG A 197 -15.39 -0.46 -0.62
C ARG A 197 -15.95 -0.21 -2.03
N VAL A 198 -17.20 0.21 -2.13
CA VAL A 198 -17.81 0.61 -3.41
C VAL A 198 -17.09 1.84 -4.00
N GLN A 199 -16.75 2.84 -3.19
CA GLN A 199 -15.99 3.99 -3.67
C GLN A 199 -14.59 3.60 -4.18
N PHE A 200 -13.93 2.63 -3.55
CA PHE A 200 -12.65 2.11 -4.04
C PHE A 200 -12.81 1.35 -5.36
N ALA A 201 -13.87 0.57 -5.51
CA ALA A 201 -14.17 -0.10 -6.76
C ALA A 201 -14.40 0.91 -7.90
N LEU A 202 -15.21 1.94 -7.65
CA LEU A 202 -15.42 3.04 -8.61
C LEU A 202 -14.10 3.72 -8.96
N HIS A 203 -13.28 4.02 -7.95
CA HIS A 203 -11.97 4.63 -8.16
C HIS A 203 -11.07 3.76 -9.05
N LEU A 204 -11.03 2.44 -8.87
CA LEU A 204 -10.26 1.54 -9.75
C LEU A 204 -10.78 1.51 -11.19
N LEU A 205 -12.08 1.70 -11.39
CA LEU A 205 -12.73 1.66 -12.70
C LEU A 205 -12.66 2.98 -13.47
N GLU A 206 -12.36 4.10 -12.80
CA GLU A 206 -12.12 5.39 -13.46
C GLU A 206 -10.93 5.29 -14.43
N PRO A 207 -10.97 5.92 -15.62
CA PRO A 207 -9.81 6.02 -16.48
C PRO A 207 -8.66 6.72 -15.75
N THR A 208 -7.44 6.20 -15.87
CA THR A 208 -6.24 6.96 -15.46
C THR A 208 -6.15 8.18 -16.38
N LYS A 209 -6.13 9.39 -15.81
CA LYS A 209 -5.88 10.60 -16.59
C LYS A 209 -4.50 10.48 -17.22
N SER A 210 -4.45 10.55 -18.56
CA SER A 210 -3.23 10.54 -19.37
C SER A 210 -2.39 11.78 -19.13
#